data_AF-A0A3B8RJJ3-F1
#
_entry.id   AF-A0A3B8RJJ3-F1
#
_cell.length_a   1.000
_cell.length_b   1.000
_cell.length_c   1.000
_cell.angle_alpha   90.00
_cell.angle_beta   90.00
_cell.angle_gamma   90.00
#
_symmetry.space_group_name_H-M   'P 1'
#
loop_
_entity.id
_entity.type
_entity.pdbx_description
1 polymer ?
#
loop_
_entity_poly.entity_id
_entity_poly.type
_entity_poly.pdbx_seq_one_letter_code
_entity_poly.pdbx_strand_id
1 'polypeptide(L)'
;MVSQAQSTMMPNLGLCIRLWILIVTIPICFATQDVFASSHKSKKTHRQQKPLLSQKKPKPSISAVFDRICQSKIRFPKIVMQQVILETGWLKSEHLMSKNNLFGFRTKQYLSFKDWESSVEHYKAWQFKRLREDDRDYYKVLERIRYGAPGYVAHLKKINWSQDCDSSLVSSDEHGSDSASNTIMAEAFNPGDAEKKVESADQ
;
A
#
# COMPACT_ATOMS: atom_id res chain seq x y z
N MET A 1 -49.99 51.60 -8.50
CA MET A 1 -50.76 51.76 -7.25
C MET A 1 -51.31 50.40 -6.87
N VAL A 2 -51.10 49.78 -5.72
CA VAL A 2 -50.14 49.86 -4.61
C VAL A 2 -50.14 48.42 -4.09
N SER A 3 -48.99 47.76 -4.00
CA SER A 3 -48.87 46.44 -3.34
C SER A 3 -47.88 46.59 -2.21
N GLN A 4 -48.40 46.81 -0.98
CA GLN A 4 -47.70 46.64 0.29
C GLN A 4 -48.70 46.49 1.45
N ALA A 5 -48.49 45.44 2.25
CA ALA A 5 -48.74 45.32 3.71
C ALA A 5 -48.22 43.91 4.08
N GLN A 6 -47.03 43.69 4.66
CA GLN A 6 -46.47 44.00 6.00
C GLN A 6 -47.29 43.54 7.22
N SER A 7 -46.58 42.78 8.07
CA SER A 7 -46.71 42.63 9.54
C SER A 7 -47.95 41.87 10.07
N THR A 8 -47.95 41.07 11.14
CA THR A 8 -47.06 40.92 12.32
C THR A 8 -47.54 39.75 13.19
N MET A 9 -46.62 39.22 14.01
CA MET A 9 -46.80 38.69 15.39
C MET A 9 -47.32 37.26 15.68
N MET A 10 -46.44 36.51 16.39
CA MET A 10 -46.59 35.37 17.32
C MET A 10 -47.41 35.79 18.58
N PRO A 11 -47.80 34.97 19.62
CA PRO A 11 -47.26 33.67 20.10
C PRO A 11 -48.29 32.67 20.73
N ASN A 12 -47.81 31.49 21.18
CA ASN A 12 -48.15 30.76 22.43
C ASN A 12 -47.88 29.24 22.23
N LEU A 13 -46.98 28.58 22.96
CA LEU A 13 -46.89 28.29 24.41
C LEU A 13 -47.75 27.08 24.84
N GLY A 14 -47.05 25.97 25.06
CA GLY A 14 -47.47 24.74 25.76
C GLY A 14 -46.25 23.82 25.77
N LEU A 15 -45.33 23.91 26.75
CA LEU A 15 -45.45 23.39 28.12
C LEU A 15 -45.98 21.95 28.10
N CYS A 16 -45.13 20.94 28.28
CA CYS A 16 -44.98 20.20 29.55
C CYS A 16 -44.25 18.88 29.19
N ILE A 17 -43.34 18.23 29.93
CA ILE A 17 -42.79 18.36 31.27
C ILE A 17 -41.46 17.58 31.26
N ARG A 18 -40.46 18.12 31.95
CA ARG A 18 -39.21 17.46 32.31
C ARG A 18 -39.48 16.43 33.40
N LEU A 19 -38.87 15.24 33.30
CA LEU A 19 -38.61 14.41 34.47
C LEU A 19 -37.13 14.05 34.54
N TRP A 20 -36.33 15.08 34.84
CA TRP A 20 -35.09 14.93 35.59
C TRP A 20 -35.48 14.69 37.05
N ILE A 21 -35.36 13.45 37.53
CA ILE A 21 -35.35 13.19 38.97
C ILE A 21 -33.89 13.25 39.42
N LEU A 22 -33.52 14.39 39.98
CA LEU A 22 -32.51 14.50 41.03
C LEU A 22 -33.18 14.18 42.38
N ILE A 23 -32.33 14.02 43.41
CA ILE A 23 -32.62 13.77 44.84
C ILE A 23 -32.52 12.26 45.13
N VAL A 24 -31.47 11.77 45.80
CA VAL A 24 -31.11 12.09 47.18
C VAL A 24 -29.60 11.95 47.41
N THR A 25 -28.99 13.03 47.89
CA THR A 25 -27.76 13.02 48.71
C THR A 25 -28.12 12.63 50.14
N ILE A 26 -27.54 11.56 50.68
CA ILE A 26 -27.41 11.36 52.13
C ILE A 26 -25.92 11.11 52.43
N PRO A 27 -25.25 12.00 53.16
CA PRO A 27 -23.96 11.73 53.79
C PRO A 27 -24.20 10.99 55.11
N ILE A 28 -23.24 10.19 55.57
CA ILE A 28 -22.70 10.18 56.94
C ILE A 28 -21.58 9.14 57.06
N CYS A 29 -20.42 9.69 57.40
CA CYS A 29 -19.33 9.18 58.25
C CYS A 29 -18.86 7.73 58.09
N PHE A 30 -17.57 7.56 57.81
CA PHE A 30 -16.65 7.01 58.81
C PHE A 30 -15.28 7.67 58.64
N ALA A 31 -14.85 8.33 59.72
CA ALA A 31 -13.48 8.73 59.93
C ALA A 31 -12.62 7.48 60.13
N THR A 32 -11.45 7.41 59.50
CA THR A 32 -10.22 6.96 60.14
C THR A 32 -9.03 7.62 59.46
N GLN A 33 -8.18 8.22 60.29
CA GLN A 33 -6.80 8.52 59.98
C GLN A 33 -6.07 7.19 59.77
N ASP A 34 -5.20 7.12 58.77
CA ASP A 34 -3.94 6.42 58.98
C ASP A 34 -2.82 7.13 58.25
N VAL A 35 -1.87 7.52 59.08
CA VAL A 35 -0.53 7.99 58.76
C VAL A 35 0.21 6.84 58.10
N PHE A 36 0.69 7.01 56.88
CA PHE A 36 1.97 6.41 56.47
C PHE A 36 2.76 7.40 55.64
N ALA A 37 3.71 8.03 56.31
CA ALA A 37 4.90 8.56 55.69
C ALA A 37 5.59 7.43 54.92
N SER A 38 5.94 7.66 53.65
CA SER A 38 7.12 7.04 53.08
C SER A 38 7.72 7.92 52.00
N SER A 39 8.84 8.52 52.38
CA SER A 39 9.79 9.19 51.53
C SER A 39 10.36 8.22 50.50
N HIS A 40 10.25 8.55 49.21
CA HIS A 40 11.35 8.30 48.26
C HIS A 40 11.37 9.38 47.17
N LYS A 41 12.41 10.22 47.20
CA LYS A 41 12.90 10.97 46.03
C LYS A 41 13.13 9.98 44.89
N SER A 42 12.61 10.28 43.70
CA SER A 42 13.22 9.80 42.46
C SER A 42 13.23 10.88 41.40
N LYS A 43 14.34 11.64 41.39
CA LYS A 43 14.86 12.26 40.18
C LYS A 43 15.55 11.16 39.37
N LYS A 44 15.55 11.34 38.05
CA LYS A 44 16.25 10.57 36.99
C LYS A 44 15.37 9.45 36.43
N THR A 45 15.23 9.31 35.11
CA THR A 45 16.36 9.19 34.20
C THR A 45 15.92 9.57 32.79
N HIS A 46 16.44 10.67 32.24
CA HIS A 46 16.56 10.82 30.79
C HIS A 46 17.52 9.72 30.35
N ARG A 47 16.99 8.56 29.99
CA ARG A 47 17.76 7.48 29.38
C ARG A 47 18.16 8.01 28.01
N GLN A 48 19.33 8.65 27.98
CA GLN A 48 20.13 8.82 26.78
C GLN A 48 20.28 7.41 26.19
N GLN A 49 19.39 7.06 25.27
CA GLN A 49 19.63 5.95 24.37
C GLN A 49 20.82 6.37 23.54
N LYS A 50 21.98 5.85 23.92
CA LYS A 50 23.18 5.78 23.09
C LYS A 50 22.72 5.31 21.70
N PRO A 51 22.85 6.11 20.63
CA PRO A 51 22.50 5.63 19.31
C PRO A 51 23.46 4.48 19.01
N LEU A 52 22.93 3.26 18.98
CA LEU A 52 23.58 2.18 18.25
C LEU A 52 23.82 2.75 16.86
N LEU A 53 25.09 2.77 16.45
CA LEU A 53 25.53 3.22 15.15
C LEU A 53 24.64 2.51 14.11
N SER A 54 23.61 3.23 13.66
CA SER A 54 22.60 2.71 12.75
C SER A 54 23.37 2.44 11.48
N GLN A 55 23.64 1.17 11.20
CA GLN A 55 24.32 0.77 9.99
C GLN A 55 23.47 1.27 8.82
N LYS A 56 23.88 2.42 8.25
CA LYS A 56 23.14 3.10 7.20
C LYS A 56 23.25 2.23 5.96
N LYS A 57 22.18 1.45 5.68
CA LYS A 57 22.12 0.62 4.48
C LYS A 57 22.41 1.49 3.25
N PRO A 58 23.18 0.99 2.27
CA PRO A 58 23.47 1.75 1.06
C PRO A 58 22.16 2.06 0.33
N LYS A 59 22.02 3.30 -0.15
CA LYS A 59 20.90 3.69 -1.00
C LYS A 59 21.14 3.17 -2.42
N PRO A 60 20.10 2.72 -3.15
CA PRO A 60 20.26 2.34 -4.54
C PRO A 60 20.64 3.53 -5.42
N SER A 61 21.30 3.25 -6.54
CA SER A 61 21.49 4.23 -7.61
C SER A 61 20.20 4.37 -8.43
N ILE A 62 20.06 5.49 -9.13
CA ILE A 62 18.93 5.76 -10.03
C ILE A 62 18.82 4.68 -11.13
N SER A 63 19.95 4.26 -11.72
CA SER A 63 19.98 3.21 -12.75
C SER A 63 19.53 1.87 -12.19
N ALA A 64 20.05 1.46 -11.03
CA ALA A 64 19.69 0.18 -10.42
C ALA A 64 18.18 0.08 -10.12
N VAL A 65 17.55 1.18 -9.70
CA VAL A 65 16.10 1.22 -9.52
C VAL A 65 15.36 1.03 -10.85
N PHE A 66 15.79 1.73 -11.90
CA PHE A 66 15.16 1.60 -13.22
C PHE A 66 15.33 0.19 -13.80
N ASP A 67 16.53 -0.38 -13.70
CA ASP A 67 16.83 -1.75 -14.12
C ASP A 67 15.91 -2.74 -13.40
N ARG A 68 15.73 -2.58 -12.08
CA ARG A 68 14.83 -3.43 -11.31
C ARG A 68 13.36 -3.27 -11.71
N ILE A 69 12.91 -2.05 -12.04
CA ILE A 69 11.56 -1.79 -12.57
C ILE A 69 11.36 -2.54 -13.89
N CYS A 70 12.35 -2.49 -14.79
CA CYS A 70 12.34 -3.19 -16.07
C CYS A 70 12.33 -4.71 -15.90
N GLN A 71 13.24 -5.26 -15.09
CA GLN A 71 13.31 -6.69 -14.77
C GLN A 71 12.01 -7.22 -14.14
N SER A 72 11.33 -6.39 -13.34
CA SER A 72 10.04 -6.73 -12.72
C SER A 72 8.86 -6.72 -13.70
N LYS A 73 9.11 -6.44 -14.99
CA LYS A 73 8.10 -6.36 -16.07
C LYS A 73 6.93 -5.44 -15.68
N ILE A 74 7.21 -4.35 -14.97
CA ILE A 74 6.22 -3.34 -14.59
C ILE A 74 5.75 -2.62 -15.86
N ARG A 75 4.42 -2.44 -16.00
CA ARG A 75 3.86 -1.73 -17.16
C ARG A 75 4.17 -0.24 -17.02
N PHE A 76 4.40 0.43 -18.14
CA PHE A 76 4.73 1.86 -18.22
C PHE A 76 5.98 2.26 -17.41
N PRO A 77 7.10 1.52 -17.55
CA PRO A 77 8.27 1.64 -16.66
C PRO A 77 8.85 3.05 -16.62
N LYS A 78 8.82 3.78 -17.74
CA LYS A 78 9.22 5.19 -17.84
C LYS A 78 8.43 6.08 -16.88
N ILE A 79 7.10 5.94 -16.84
CA ILE A 79 6.23 6.72 -15.96
C ILE A 79 6.40 6.28 -14.50
N VAL A 80 6.56 4.97 -14.27
CA VAL A 80 6.84 4.45 -12.93
C VAL A 80 8.15 5.02 -12.36
N MET A 81 9.18 5.16 -13.20
CA MET A 81 10.43 5.79 -12.78
C MET A 81 10.25 7.27 -12.44
N GLN A 82 9.44 8.00 -13.20
CA GLN A 82 9.06 9.37 -12.84
C GLN A 82 8.38 9.42 -11.47
N GLN A 83 7.56 8.42 -11.11
CA GLN A 83 6.92 8.37 -9.79
C GLN A 83 7.98 8.21 -8.71
N VAL A 84 8.92 7.28 -8.85
CA VAL A 84 10.02 7.12 -7.88
C VAL A 84 10.76 8.43 -7.68
N ILE A 85 11.12 9.13 -8.76
CA ILE A 85 11.83 10.41 -8.68
C ILE A 85 10.99 11.46 -7.94
N LEU A 86 9.69 11.56 -8.24
CA LEU A 86 8.78 12.50 -7.62
C LEU A 86 8.59 12.22 -6.12
N GLU A 87 8.30 10.97 -5.76
CA GLU A 87 8.06 10.58 -4.36
C GLU A 87 9.31 10.77 -3.50
N THR A 88 10.46 10.33 -4.00
CA THR A 88 11.70 10.29 -3.22
C THR A 88 12.54 11.57 -3.34
N GLY A 89 12.21 12.47 -4.27
CA GLY A 89 13.05 13.61 -4.60
C GLY A 89 14.42 13.17 -5.12
N TRP A 90 14.45 12.38 -6.19
CA TRP A 90 15.69 11.81 -6.77
C TRP A 90 16.48 10.93 -5.77
N LEU A 91 15.78 10.08 -5.02
CA LEU A 91 16.34 9.19 -3.98
C LEU A 91 17.00 9.94 -2.79
N LYS A 92 16.72 11.24 -2.62
CA LYS A 92 17.33 12.07 -1.57
C LYS A 92 16.54 12.08 -0.27
N SER A 93 15.24 11.79 -0.30
CA SER A 93 14.36 11.80 0.88
C SER A 93 14.79 10.78 1.94
N GLU A 94 15.43 11.24 3.03
CA GLU A 94 15.84 10.35 4.13
C GLU A 94 14.64 9.64 4.78
N HIS A 95 13.48 10.29 4.85
CA HIS A 95 12.28 9.70 5.46
C HIS A 95 11.76 8.47 4.69
N LEU A 96 11.71 8.56 3.36
CA LEU A 96 11.27 7.43 2.52
C LEU A 96 12.37 6.39 2.34
N MET A 97 13.61 6.83 2.15
CA MET A 97 14.74 5.93 1.94
C MET A 97 15.10 5.12 3.19
N SER A 98 14.95 5.69 4.41
CA SER A 98 15.11 4.91 5.65
C SER A 98 14.07 3.80 5.82
N LYS A 99 12.94 3.91 5.12
CA LYS A 99 11.86 2.92 5.07
C LYS A 99 11.94 2.02 3.84
N ASN A 100 12.93 2.21 2.97
CA ASN A 100 13.01 1.58 1.66
C ASN A 100 11.73 1.73 0.82
N ASN A 101 11.02 2.85 0.95
CA ASN A 101 9.71 3.05 0.32
C ASN A 101 9.84 3.98 -0.89
N LEU A 102 10.09 3.42 -2.06
CA LEU A 102 10.34 4.17 -3.29
C LEU A 102 9.08 4.86 -3.83
N PHE A 103 7.90 4.35 -3.48
CA PHE A 103 6.63 4.76 -4.08
C PHE A 103 5.72 5.53 -3.12
N GLY A 104 6.21 5.86 -1.92
CA GLY A 104 5.45 6.62 -0.94
C GLY A 104 4.20 5.90 -0.43
N PHE A 105 4.13 4.57 -0.46
CA PHE A 105 2.94 3.83 -0.04
C PHE A 105 2.62 4.05 1.44
N ARG A 106 1.33 4.25 1.74
CA ARG A 106 0.80 4.52 3.09
C ARG A 106 -0.49 3.78 3.34
N THR A 107 -0.73 3.43 4.59
CA THR A 107 -2.06 3.06 5.11
C THR A 107 -2.52 4.13 6.10
N LYS A 108 -2.09 4.02 7.36
CA LYS A 108 -2.14 5.11 8.36
C LYS A 108 -0.80 5.85 8.43
N GLN A 109 0.28 5.11 8.25
CA GLN A 109 1.66 5.61 8.21
C GLN A 109 2.36 5.10 6.95
N TYR A 110 3.54 5.64 6.64
CA TYR A 110 4.37 5.13 5.55
C TYR A 110 4.81 3.70 5.84
N LEU A 111 4.57 2.83 4.85
CA LEU A 111 5.05 1.46 4.88
C LEU A 111 6.58 1.44 4.94
N SER A 112 7.12 0.43 5.63
CA SER A 112 8.55 0.12 5.67
C SER A 112 8.77 -1.23 4.99
N PHE A 113 9.76 -1.31 4.11
CA PHE A 113 10.14 -2.52 3.40
C PHE A 113 11.50 -3.02 3.89
N LYS A 114 11.77 -4.32 3.73
CA LYS A 114 13.03 -4.98 4.12
C LYS A 114 14.23 -4.33 3.40
N ASP A 115 14.05 -4.10 2.12
CA ASP A 115 14.98 -3.52 1.14
C ASP A 115 14.16 -2.76 0.08
N TRP A 116 14.84 -2.02 -0.81
CA TRP A 116 14.17 -1.15 -1.78
C TRP A 116 13.56 -1.95 -2.92
N GLU A 117 14.13 -3.12 -3.23
CA GLU A 117 13.64 -4.08 -4.21
C GLU A 117 12.26 -4.62 -3.82
N SER A 118 12.05 -4.92 -2.54
CA SER A 118 10.74 -5.31 -1.98
C SER A 118 9.67 -4.24 -2.21
N SER A 119 10.06 -2.96 -2.28
CA SER A 119 9.13 -1.86 -2.62
C SER A 119 8.72 -1.90 -4.08
N VAL A 120 9.63 -2.28 -4.98
CA VAL A 120 9.35 -2.50 -6.41
C VAL A 120 8.40 -3.69 -6.61
N GLU A 121 8.64 -4.79 -5.90
CA GLU A 121 7.75 -5.97 -5.93
C GLU A 121 6.35 -5.63 -5.41
N HIS A 122 6.27 -4.89 -4.31
CA HIS A 122 5.01 -4.39 -3.78
C HIS A 122 4.27 -3.51 -4.81
N TYR A 123 4.99 -2.60 -5.46
CA TYR A 123 4.43 -1.77 -6.52
C TYR A 123 3.91 -2.62 -7.68
N LYS A 124 4.66 -3.63 -8.14
CA LYS A 124 4.23 -4.53 -9.21
C LYS A 124 2.90 -5.22 -8.86
N ALA A 125 2.79 -5.74 -7.63
CA ALA A 125 1.57 -6.37 -7.15
C ALA A 125 0.40 -5.38 -7.03
N TRP A 126 0.66 -4.17 -6.53
CA TRP A 126 -0.33 -3.09 -6.48
C TRP A 126 -0.79 -2.70 -7.88
N GLN A 127 0.14 -2.56 -8.82
CA GLN A 127 -0.10 -2.17 -10.20
C GLN A 127 -0.98 -3.21 -10.90
N PHE A 128 -0.65 -4.50 -10.76
CA PHE A 128 -1.43 -5.60 -11.33
C PHE A 128 -2.91 -5.56 -10.92
N LYS A 129 -3.21 -5.21 -9.67
CA LYS A 129 -4.58 -5.12 -9.15
C LYS A 129 -5.36 -3.89 -9.64
N ARG A 130 -4.69 -2.89 -10.22
CA ARG A 130 -5.28 -1.57 -10.52
C ARG A 130 -5.35 -1.25 -12.00
N LEU A 131 -4.52 -1.90 -12.83
CA LEU A 131 -4.67 -1.80 -14.27
C LEU A 131 -5.73 -2.75 -14.80
N ARG A 132 -6.37 -2.27 -15.85
CA ARG A 132 -7.20 -3.04 -16.76
C ARG A 132 -6.36 -3.41 -17.97
N GLU A 133 -6.81 -4.40 -18.71
CA GLU A 133 -6.12 -4.88 -19.91
C GLU A 133 -6.12 -3.82 -21.03
N ASP A 134 -7.22 -3.06 -21.14
CA ASP A 134 -7.44 -1.99 -22.11
C ASP A 134 -6.79 -0.65 -21.75
N ASP A 135 -6.14 -0.54 -20.58
CA ASP A 135 -5.46 0.70 -20.17
C ASP A 135 -4.25 0.99 -21.07
N ARG A 136 -4.37 2.02 -21.92
CA ARG A 136 -3.30 2.50 -22.82
C ARG A 136 -2.59 3.78 -22.34
N ASP A 137 -3.28 4.61 -21.57
CA ASP A 137 -2.76 5.86 -21.02
C ASP A 137 -2.63 5.76 -19.51
N TYR A 138 -1.39 5.59 -19.04
CA TYR A 138 -1.14 5.38 -17.62
C TYR A 138 -1.42 6.62 -16.76
N TYR A 139 -1.33 7.84 -17.32
CA TYR A 139 -1.67 9.05 -16.58
C TYR A 139 -3.16 9.07 -16.23
N LYS A 140 -4.03 8.66 -17.16
CA LYS A 140 -5.48 8.49 -16.88
C LYS A 140 -5.74 7.40 -15.84
N VAL A 141 -4.96 6.33 -15.84
CA VAL A 141 -5.05 5.29 -14.80
C VAL A 141 -4.75 5.89 -13.43
N LEU A 142 -3.65 6.65 -13.30
CA LEU A 142 -3.25 7.28 -12.04
C LEU A 142 -4.31 8.26 -11.52
N GLU A 143 -4.97 9.01 -12.40
CA GLU A 143 -6.11 9.88 -12.05
C GLU A 143 -7.32 9.07 -11.58
N ARG A 144 -7.73 8.07 -12.36
CA ARG A 144 -8.89 7.20 -12.06
C ARG A 144 -8.77 6.56 -10.67
N ILE A 145 -7.59 6.02 -10.36
CA ILE A 145 -7.35 5.30 -9.10
C ILE A 145 -6.96 6.23 -7.94
N ARG A 146 -6.89 7.55 -8.20
CA ARG A 146 -6.49 8.59 -7.24
C ARG A 146 -5.17 8.23 -6.56
N TYR A 147 -4.14 7.92 -7.35
CA TYR A 147 -2.83 7.51 -6.83
C TYR A 147 -2.24 8.52 -5.84
N GLY A 148 -2.25 9.79 -6.22
CA GLY A 148 -1.75 10.90 -5.43
C GLY A 148 -2.81 11.99 -5.22
N ALA A 149 -2.40 13.08 -4.57
CA ALA A 149 -3.24 14.25 -4.36
C ALA A 149 -3.68 14.89 -5.69
N PRO A 150 -4.75 15.72 -5.69
CA PRO A 150 -5.12 16.50 -6.87
C PRO A 150 -3.91 17.26 -7.45
N GLY A 151 -3.71 17.19 -8.76
CA GLY A 151 -2.55 17.75 -9.45
C GLY A 151 -1.31 16.86 -9.51
N TYR A 152 -1.34 15.64 -8.93
CA TYR A 152 -0.21 14.70 -8.96
C TYR A 152 0.34 14.45 -10.36
N VAL A 153 -0.53 14.12 -11.32
CA VAL A 153 -0.13 13.83 -12.70
C VAL A 153 0.51 15.04 -13.38
N ALA A 154 0.06 16.26 -13.07
CA ALA A 154 0.67 17.48 -13.60
C ALA A 154 2.10 17.68 -13.08
N HIS A 155 2.38 17.33 -11.82
CA HIS A 155 3.75 17.32 -11.29
C HIS A 155 4.59 16.20 -11.89
N LEU A 156 4.00 15.02 -12.07
CA LEU A 156 4.69 13.85 -12.62
C LEU A 156 5.20 14.10 -14.04
N LYS A 157 4.39 14.74 -14.89
CA LYS A 157 4.77 15.11 -16.27
C LYS A 157 5.94 16.10 -16.35
N LYS A 158 6.25 16.83 -15.27
CA LYS A 158 7.41 17.74 -15.21
C LYS A 158 8.72 17.01 -14.99
N ILE A 159 8.69 15.74 -14.59
CA ILE A 159 9.89 14.95 -14.37
C ILE A 159 10.48 14.52 -15.72
N ASN A 160 11.69 14.99 -16.01
CA ASN A 160 12.41 14.59 -17.21
C ASN A 160 13.09 13.23 -16.99
N TRP A 161 12.57 12.20 -17.64
CA TRP A 161 13.18 10.87 -17.70
C TRP A 161 13.00 10.34 -19.12
N SER A 162 14.11 9.96 -19.77
CA SER A 162 14.12 9.58 -21.19
C SER A 162 14.48 8.13 -21.45
N GLN A 163 15.00 7.41 -20.45
CA GLN A 163 15.42 6.02 -20.62
C GLN A 163 14.21 5.09 -20.78
N ASP A 164 14.38 4.09 -21.64
CA ASP A 164 13.44 3.00 -21.86
C ASP A 164 14.08 1.68 -21.42
N CYS A 165 13.26 0.66 -21.14
CA CYS A 165 13.79 -0.64 -20.74
C CYS A 165 14.53 -1.27 -21.93
N ASP A 166 15.79 -1.62 -21.73
CA ASP A 166 16.58 -2.31 -22.73
C ASP A 166 16.10 -3.76 -22.85
N SER A 167 15.51 -4.09 -24.00
CA SER A 167 15.05 -5.43 -24.31
C SER A 167 16.18 -6.39 -24.73
N SER A 168 17.40 -5.89 -24.93
CA SER A 168 18.53 -6.68 -25.45
C SER A 168 19.28 -7.52 -24.40
N LEU A 169 19.01 -7.31 -23.11
CA LEU A 169 19.63 -8.08 -22.01
C LEU A 169 18.84 -9.35 -21.61
N VAL A 170 17.82 -9.74 -22.38
CA VAL A 170 16.94 -10.89 -22.07
C VAL A 170 17.21 -12.11 -22.98
N SER A 171 18.21 -12.06 -23.86
CA SER A 171 18.40 -13.09 -24.90
C SER A 171 19.71 -13.89 -24.84
N SER A 172 20.32 -14.10 -23.67
CA SER A 172 21.60 -14.83 -23.61
C SER A 172 21.78 -15.84 -22.48
N ASP A 173 20.72 -16.36 -21.87
CA ASP A 173 20.84 -17.44 -20.88
C ASP A 173 19.76 -18.52 -21.03
N GLU A 174 19.57 -19.09 -22.23
CA GLU A 174 19.02 -20.45 -22.39
C GLU A 174 19.57 -21.15 -23.65
N HIS A 175 20.86 -21.52 -23.63
CA HIS A 175 21.37 -22.70 -24.38
C HIS A 175 22.76 -23.14 -23.90
N GLY A 176 22.88 -24.42 -23.50
CA GLY A 176 24.13 -25.13 -23.15
C GLY A 176 24.01 -25.89 -21.83
N SER A 177 23.42 -27.10 -21.79
CA SER A 177 24.05 -28.41 -22.05
C SER A 177 24.79 -29.00 -20.83
N ASP A 178 24.17 -29.96 -20.12
CA ASP A 178 24.48 -31.41 -20.25
C ASP A 178 24.14 -32.27 -18.99
N SER A 179 23.47 -33.39 -19.28
CA SER A 179 23.68 -34.75 -18.74
C SER A 179 23.74 -34.99 -17.22
N ALA A 180 22.75 -35.73 -16.68
CA ALA A 180 22.94 -37.14 -16.28
C ALA A 180 21.67 -37.78 -15.70
N SER A 181 21.43 -39.02 -16.15
CA SER A 181 20.75 -40.13 -15.46
C SER A 181 19.26 -39.99 -15.09
N ASN A 182 18.42 -40.74 -15.82
CA ASN A 182 17.81 -41.94 -15.24
C ASN A 182 17.17 -42.82 -16.33
N THR A 183 17.82 -43.96 -16.55
CA THR A 183 17.29 -45.15 -17.21
C THR A 183 16.49 -45.94 -16.17
N ILE A 184 15.16 -46.00 -16.27
CA ILE A 184 14.34 -47.10 -15.70
C ILE A 184 13.12 -47.35 -16.61
N MET A 185 13.13 -48.55 -17.23
CA MET A 185 12.04 -49.44 -17.64
C MET A 185 10.70 -48.85 -18.11
N ALA A 186 10.42 -48.98 -19.40
CA ALA A 186 9.05 -49.08 -19.92
C ALA A 186 8.92 -50.42 -20.67
N GLU A 187 8.46 -51.43 -19.94
CA GLU A 187 8.04 -52.72 -20.47
C GLU A 187 6.55 -52.66 -20.85
N ALA A 188 6.20 -53.43 -21.87
CA ALA A 188 4.96 -53.40 -22.62
C ALA A 188 3.67 -53.53 -21.81
N PHE A 189 2.62 -52.78 -22.20
CA PHE A 189 1.25 -53.26 -22.11
C PHE A 189 0.39 -52.70 -23.25
N ASN A 190 0.06 -53.58 -24.19
CA ASN A 190 -0.91 -53.38 -25.24
C ASN A 190 -2.21 -54.06 -24.79
N PRO A 191 -3.35 -53.37 -24.86
CA PRO A 191 -4.57 -54.07 -25.23
C PRO A 191 -5.37 -53.31 -26.29
N GLY A 192 -5.41 -53.89 -27.48
CA GLY A 192 -6.52 -53.72 -28.41
C GLY A 192 -7.72 -54.58 -27.99
N ASP A 193 -8.88 -54.12 -28.43
CA ASP A 193 -10.10 -54.87 -28.74
C ASP A 193 -10.90 -55.53 -27.60
N ALA A 194 -11.97 -54.84 -27.17
CA ALA A 194 -13.31 -55.43 -27.01
C ALA A 194 -14.34 -54.33 -26.74
N GLU A 195 -15.21 -54.01 -27.71
CA GLU A 195 -16.64 -54.36 -27.64
C GLU A 195 -17.46 -53.63 -28.71
N LYS A 196 -18.21 -54.45 -29.43
CA LYS A 196 -19.16 -54.13 -30.48
C LYS A 196 -20.56 -54.30 -29.88
N LYS A 197 -21.50 -53.45 -30.32
CA LYS A 197 -22.96 -53.70 -30.45
C LYS A 197 -23.84 -53.36 -29.24
N VAL A 198 -24.57 -52.25 -29.33
CA VAL A 198 -26.05 -52.26 -29.29
C VAL A 198 -26.58 -51.26 -30.32
N GLU A 199 -27.37 -51.81 -31.22
CA GLU A 199 -28.16 -51.23 -32.31
C GLU A 199 -29.57 -50.91 -31.78
N SER A 200 -30.23 -49.91 -32.40
CA SER A 200 -31.69 -49.74 -32.53
C SER A 200 -32.52 -49.47 -31.27
N ALA A 201 -33.67 -48.82 -31.31
CA ALA A 201 -34.36 -47.91 -32.22
C ALA A 201 -35.63 -47.55 -31.45
N ASP A 202 -36.05 -46.28 -31.47
CA ASP A 202 -37.37 -45.88 -31.00
C ASP A 202 -37.91 -44.86 -32.00
N GLN A 203 -38.56 -45.39 -33.04
CA GLN A 203 -39.68 -44.83 -33.84
C GLN A 203 -39.98 -45.72 -35.04
#